data_AF-A0A961E7E8-F1
#
_entry.id   AF-A0A961E7E8-F1
#
_cell.length_a   1.000
_cell.length_b   1.000
_cell.length_c   1.000
_cell.angle_alpha   90.00
_cell.angle_beta   90.00
_cell.angle_gamma   90.00
#
_symmetry.space_group_name_H-M   'P 1'
#
loop_
_entity.id
_entity.type
_entity.pdbx_description
1 polymer ?
#
loop_
_entity_poly.entity_id
_entity_poly.type
_entity_poly.pdbx_seq_one_letter_code
_entity_poly.pdbx_strand_id
1 'polypeptide(L)'
;MEYNVSINSFGARGTLEVGDESYEIFRLKAVPGTEKLPYSLKVLAENLLRTEDGANITTEHIDALANWDPNAQPNIEIQFTPARVIMQDFTGVPCVVDLATMREAVTALGGDPNKV
;
A
#
# COMPACT_ATOMS: atom_id res chain seq x y z
N MET A 1 6.79 1.03 16.16
CA MET A 1 6.02 0.82 14.92
C MET A 1 7.07 0.62 13.84
N GLU A 2 7.46 -0.63 13.58
CA GLU A 2 8.37 -0.91 12.46
C GLU A 2 7.61 -0.58 11.18
N TYR A 3 8.00 0.52 10.53
CA TYR A 3 7.60 0.75 9.15
C TYR A 3 8.16 -0.41 8.35
N ASN A 4 7.29 -1.23 7.76
CA ASN A 4 7.73 -2.27 6.84
C ASN A 4 8.40 -1.55 5.66
N VAL A 5 9.73 -1.62 5.61
CA VAL A 5 10.53 -0.93 4.61
C VAL A 5 10.30 -1.67 3.30
N SER A 6 9.73 -1.00 2.30
CA SER A 6 9.53 -1.62 0.99
C SER A 6 10.83 -2.21 0.45
N ILE A 7 10.75 -3.37 -0.19
CA ILE A 7 11.91 -4.07 -0.78
C ILE A 7 12.58 -3.18 -1.84
N ASN A 8 11.80 -2.31 -2.49
CA ASN A 8 12.28 -1.32 -3.43
C ASN A 8 13.03 -1.95 -4.61
N SER A 9 12.49 -3.03 -5.18
CA SER A 9 13.14 -3.82 -6.25
C SER A 9 13.46 -2.99 -7.49
N PHE A 10 12.67 -1.96 -7.77
CA PHE A 10 12.85 -1.05 -8.91
C PHE A 10 13.77 0.14 -8.60
N GLY A 11 14.28 0.30 -7.37
CA GLY A 11 15.06 1.49 -6.99
C GLY A 11 14.24 2.79 -7.04
N ALA A 12 12.92 2.70 -6.82
CA ALA A 12 12.00 3.83 -6.89
C ALA A 12 12.13 4.81 -5.71
N ARG A 13 12.57 4.35 -4.54
CA ARG A 13 12.74 5.16 -3.33
C ARG A 13 13.76 6.28 -3.56
N GLY A 14 13.45 7.47 -3.09
CA GLY A 14 14.47 8.43 -2.70
C GLY A 14 13.87 9.72 -2.18
N THR A 15 14.70 10.75 -2.09
CA THR A 15 14.36 11.97 -1.37
C THR A 15 13.92 13.08 -2.31
N LEU A 16 12.86 13.80 -1.94
CA LEU A 16 12.41 15.05 -2.54
C LEU A 16 12.70 16.18 -1.55
N GLU A 17 13.60 17.08 -1.93
CA GLU A 17 13.90 18.29 -1.16
C GLU A 17 12.93 19.42 -1.55
N VAL A 18 12.29 20.02 -0.54
CA VAL A 18 11.36 21.15 -0.69
C VAL A 18 11.78 22.25 0.29
N GLY A 19 12.64 23.17 -0.17
CA GLY A 19 13.27 24.14 0.71
C GLY A 19 14.25 23.46 1.66
N ASP A 20 14.00 23.58 2.96
CA ASP A 20 14.80 22.95 4.02
C ASP A 20 14.24 21.59 4.48
N GLU A 21 13.13 21.13 3.88
CA GLU A 21 12.46 19.88 4.26
C GLU A 21 12.72 18.76 3.25
N SER A 22 13.06 17.57 3.78
CA SER A 22 13.30 16.37 3.00
C SER A 22 12.14 15.39 3.14
N TYR A 23 11.59 14.93 2.01
CA TYR A 23 10.49 13.97 1.96
C TYR A 23 10.92 12.68 1.29
N GLU A 24 10.56 11.52 1.85
CA GLU A 24 10.70 10.25 1.14
C GLU A 24 9.58 10.11 0.10
N ILE A 25 9.96 9.74 -1.12
CA ILE A 25 9.03 9.48 -2.22
C ILE A 25 9.40 8.20 -2.99
N PHE A 26 8.41 7.59 -3.63
CA PHE A 26 8.60 6.48 -4.57
C PHE A 26 8.33 6.99 -5.99
N ARG A 27 9.39 7.07 -6.80
CA ARG A 27 9.34 7.64 -8.15
C ARG A 27 8.79 6.63 -9.15
N LEU A 28 7.60 6.90 -9.69
CA LEU A 28 6.99 6.09 -10.76
C LEU A 28 7.92 5.85 -11.96
N LYS A 29 8.73 6.85 -12.31
CA LYS A 29 9.68 6.78 -13.43
C LYS A 29 10.71 5.63 -13.33
N ALA A 30 10.86 5.02 -12.16
CA ALA A 30 11.68 3.83 -12.00
C ALA A 30 11.12 2.60 -12.73
N VAL A 31 9.81 2.60 -13.02
CA VAL A 31 9.13 1.51 -13.73
C VAL A 31 8.68 2.01 -15.11
N PRO A 32 9.25 1.46 -16.20
CA PRO A 32 8.82 1.79 -17.57
C PRO A 32 7.34 1.46 -17.80
N GLY A 33 6.62 2.32 -18.51
CA GLY A 33 5.19 2.15 -18.83
C GLY A 33 4.25 2.93 -17.91
N THR A 34 4.68 3.24 -16.69
CA THR A 34 3.90 4.03 -15.73
C THR A 34 3.58 5.45 -16.20
N GLU A 35 4.38 6.00 -17.11
CA GLU A 35 4.15 7.32 -17.70
C GLU A 35 2.84 7.41 -18.50
N LYS A 36 2.42 6.29 -19.11
CA LYS A 36 1.24 6.18 -19.98
C LYS A 36 -0.04 5.93 -19.19
N LEU A 37 0.07 5.55 -17.92
CA LEU A 37 -1.08 5.22 -17.09
C LEU A 37 -2.00 6.43 -16.86
N PRO A 38 -3.33 6.22 -16.82
CA PRO A 38 -4.27 7.17 -16.24
C PRO A 38 -3.87 7.55 -14.81
N TYR A 39 -4.20 8.77 -14.38
CA TYR A 39 -3.80 9.27 -13.06
C TYR A 39 -4.27 8.41 -11.89
N SER A 40 -5.45 7.79 -11.98
CA SER A 40 -5.94 6.85 -10.97
C SER A 40 -5.01 5.64 -10.81
N LEU A 41 -4.53 5.07 -11.91
CA LEU A 41 -3.61 3.93 -11.88
C LEU A 41 -2.19 4.34 -11.48
N LYS A 42 -1.78 5.59 -11.71
CA LYS A 42 -0.52 6.14 -11.17
C LYS A 42 -0.51 6.15 -9.64
N VAL A 43 -1.65 6.45 -9.00
CA VAL A 43 -1.79 6.37 -7.53
C VAL A 43 -1.64 4.94 -7.04
N LEU A 44 -2.26 3.98 -7.74
CA LEU A 44 -2.11 2.56 -7.42
C LEU A 44 -0.66 2.08 -7.62
N ALA A 45 0.00 2.49 -8.70
CA ALA A 45 1.38 2.11 -8.97
C ALA A 45 2.36 2.63 -7.91
N GLU A 46 2.18 3.88 -7.44
CA GLU A 46 2.98 4.41 -6.33
C GLU A 46 2.75 3.60 -5.06
N ASN A 47 1.49 3.25 -4.79
CA ASN A 47 1.13 2.46 -3.63
C ASN A 47 1.87 1.12 -3.61
N LEU A 48 1.83 0.39 -4.74
CA LEU A 48 2.52 -0.90 -4.88
C LEU A 48 4.03 -0.75 -4.68
N LEU A 49 4.66 0.28 -5.25
CA LEU A 49 6.09 0.53 -5.07
C LEU A 49 6.45 0.78 -3.60
N ARG A 50 5.62 1.57 -2.89
CA ARG A 50 5.85 1.93 -1.49
C ARG A 50 5.56 0.79 -0.52
N THR A 51 4.69 -0.15 -0.86
CA THR A 51 4.29 -1.25 0.02
C THR A 51 4.73 -2.63 -0.49
N GLU A 52 5.70 -2.68 -1.40
CA GLU A 52 6.31 -3.92 -1.86
C GLU A 52 6.92 -4.73 -0.70
N ASP A 53 6.39 -5.93 -0.48
CA ASP A 53 6.80 -6.84 0.59
C ASP A 53 7.28 -8.21 0.09
N GLY A 54 7.23 -8.45 -1.23
CA GLY A 54 7.68 -9.69 -1.86
C GLY A 54 6.75 -10.89 -1.65
N ALA A 55 5.62 -10.70 -0.96
CA ALA A 55 4.64 -11.76 -0.71
C ALA A 55 3.24 -11.37 -1.19
N ASN A 56 2.70 -10.27 -0.69
CA ASN A 56 1.40 -9.74 -1.10
C ASN A 56 1.54 -8.78 -2.28
N ILE A 57 2.65 -8.03 -2.32
CA ILE A 57 2.97 -7.09 -3.39
C ILE A 57 4.36 -7.45 -3.93
N THR A 58 4.37 -7.95 -5.16
CA THR A 58 5.57 -8.42 -5.85
C THR A 58 5.88 -7.54 -7.06
N THR A 59 7.07 -7.74 -7.63
CA THR A 59 7.49 -7.10 -8.88
C THR A 59 6.53 -7.37 -10.03
N GLU A 60 5.96 -8.58 -10.09
CA GLU A 60 5.02 -8.97 -11.15
C GLU A 60 3.72 -8.17 -11.08
N HIS A 61 3.22 -7.85 -9.88
CA HIS A 61 2.04 -7.01 -9.72
C HIS A 61 2.31 -5.56 -10.20
N ILE A 62 3.50 -5.03 -9.91
CA ILE A 62 3.92 -3.69 -10.33
C ILE A 62 4.07 -3.64 -11.86
N ASP A 63 4.72 -4.63 -12.47
CA ASP A 63 4.91 -4.72 -13.91
C ASP A 63 3.58 -4.95 -14.65
N ALA A 64 2.67 -5.75 -14.09
CA ALA A 64 1.33 -5.94 -14.65
C ALA A 64 0.55 -4.63 -14.71
N LEU A 65 0.63 -3.81 -13.66
CA LEU A 65 -0.02 -2.51 -13.65
C LEU A 65 0.66 -1.52 -14.60
N ALA A 66 1.99 -1.55 -14.72
CA ALA A 66 2.74 -0.69 -15.64
C ALA A 66 2.41 -0.99 -17.12
N ASN A 67 2.10 -2.25 -17.43
CA ASN A 67 1.69 -2.72 -18.76
C ASN A 67 0.17 -2.85 -18.92
N TRP A 68 -0.60 -2.13 -18.11
CA TRP A 68 -2.06 -2.21 -18.12
C TRP A 68 -2.66 -1.91 -19.51
N ASP A 69 -3.48 -2.85 -20.00
CA ASP A 69 -4.26 -2.71 -21.23
C ASP A 69 -5.75 -2.53 -20.89
N PRO A 70 -6.39 -1.39 -21.25
CA PRO A 70 -7.81 -1.16 -21.00
C PRO A 70 -8.76 -2.12 -21.72
N ASN A 71 -8.31 -2.79 -22.79
CA ASN A 71 -9.13 -3.72 -23.58
C ASN A 71 -8.95 -5.19 -23.16
N ALA A 72 -7.94 -5.49 -22.35
CA ALA A 72 -7.69 -6.84 -21.87
C ALA A 72 -8.73 -7.25 -20.83
N GLN A 73 -9.04 -8.55 -20.77
CA GLN A 73 -9.85 -9.07 -19.66
C GLN A 73 -9.03 -9.03 -18.36
N PRO A 74 -9.58 -8.51 -17.25
CA PRO A 74 -8.90 -8.50 -15.97
C PRO A 74 -8.60 -9.93 -15.50
N ASN A 75 -7.33 -10.23 -15.23
CA ASN A 75 -6.89 -11.55 -14.81
C ASN A 75 -5.91 -11.53 -13.62
N ILE A 76 -5.49 -10.34 -13.16
CA ILE A 76 -4.55 -10.15 -12.06
C ILE A 76 -5.24 -9.29 -11.00
N GLU A 77 -5.34 -9.82 -9.79
CA GLU A 77 -5.75 -9.06 -8.61
C GLU A 77 -4.56 -8.29 -8.06
N ILE A 78 -4.79 -7.03 -7.68
CA ILE A 78 -3.77 -6.18 -7.08
C ILE A 78 -4.15 -5.85 -5.64
N GLN A 79 -3.15 -5.86 -4.76
CA GLN A 79 -3.33 -5.42 -3.38
C GLN A 79 -3.19 -3.90 -3.30
N PHE A 80 -4.12 -3.23 -2.62
CA PHE A 80 -4.06 -1.79 -2.41
C PHE A 80 -4.10 -1.50 -0.91
N THR A 81 -3.14 -0.69 -0.45
CA THR A 81 -3.03 -0.28 0.95
C THR A 81 -3.34 1.22 1.07
N PRO A 82 -4.61 1.61 1.33
CA PRO A 82 -4.97 3.02 1.44
C PRO A 82 -4.16 3.73 2.52
N ALA A 83 -3.83 5.00 2.31
CA ALA A 83 -3.10 5.79 3.30
C ALA A 83 -3.92 6.12 4.55
N ARG A 84 -5.26 6.10 4.46
CA ARG A 84 -6.19 6.41 5.55
C ARG A 84 -7.57 5.84 5.27
N VAL A 85 -8.31 5.59 6.33
CA VAL A 85 -9.72 5.21 6.31
C VAL A 85 -10.53 6.31 6.98
N ILE A 86 -11.66 6.67 6.39
CA ILE A 86 -12.65 7.56 7.01
C ILE A 86 -13.87 6.70 7.29
N MET A 87 -14.34 6.69 8.54
CA MET A 87 -15.52 5.94 8.97
C MET A 87 -16.67 6.89 9.30
N GLN A 88 -17.89 6.47 8.98
CA GLN A 88 -19.12 7.14 9.40
C GLN A 88 -19.66 6.46 10.67
N ASP A 89 -20.37 7.19 11.51
CA ASP A 89 -20.81 6.74 12.83
C ASP A 89 -21.47 5.35 12.88
N PHE A 90 -22.33 4.98 11.92
CA PHE A 90 -23.00 3.67 11.92
C PHE A 90 -22.10 2.52 11.47
N THR A 91 -21.10 2.77 10.63
CA THR A 91 -20.14 1.75 10.19
C THR A 91 -18.88 1.71 11.06
N GLY A 92 -18.60 2.79 11.80
CA GLY A 92 -17.47 2.89 12.71
C GLY A 92 -17.68 2.08 14.00
N VAL A 93 -18.89 2.10 14.56
CA VAL A 93 -19.21 1.33 15.79
C VAL A 93 -18.89 -0.17 15.65
N PRO A 94 -19.40 -0.91 14.64
CA PRO A 94 -19.06 -2.33 14.51
C PRO A 94 -17.56 -2.56 14.30
N CYS A 95 -16.87 -1.71 13.52
CA CYS A 95 -15.43 -1.83 13.33
C CYS A 95 -14.63 -1.66 14.64
N VAL A 96 -15.01 -0.70 15.48
CA VAL A 96 -14.36 -0.51 16.79
C VAL A 96 -14.66 -1.69 17.74
N VAL A 97 -15.86 -2.26 17.67
CA VAL A 97 -16.22 -3.47 18.44
C VAL A 97 -15.37 -4.66 17.99
N ASP A 98 -15.14 -4.83 16.69
CA ASP A 98 -14.25 -5.89 16.17
C ASP A 98 -12.83 -5.72 16.70
N LEU A 99 -12.27 -4.49 16.67
CA LEU A 99 -10.95 -4.22 17.25
C LEU A 99 -10.91 -4.52 18.76
N ALA A 100 -11.97 -4.20 19.51
CA ALA A 100 -12.05 -4.50 20.93
C ALA A 100 -12.07 -6.02 21.19
N THR A 101 -12.86 -6.78 20.44
CA THR A 101 -12.92 -8.25 20.58
C THR A 101 -11.62 -8.92 20.15
N MET A 102 -10.94 -8.40 19.12
CA MET A 102 -9.60 -8.85 18.74
C MET A 102 -8.57 -8.63 19.87
N ARG A 103 -8.63 -7.49 20.59
CA ARG A 103 -7.75 -7.25 21.75
C ARG A 103 -7.98 -8.24 22.88
N GLU A 104 -9.24 -8.55 23.19
CA GLU A 104 -9.59 -9.57 24.18
C GLU A 104 -9.06 -10.95 23.78
N ALA A 105 -9.23 -11.33 22.51
CA ALA A 105 -8.75 -12.60 21.97
C ALA A 105 -7.21 -12.71 22.01
N VAL A 106 -6.48 -11.66 21.62
CA VAL A 106 -5.01 -11.62 21.70
C VAL A 106 -4.54 -11.78 23.14
N THR A 107 -5.22 -11.13 24.10
CA THR A 107 -4.91 -11.27 25.53
C THR A 107 -5.14 -12.71 26.02
N ALA A 108 -6.25 -13.33 25.65
CA ALA A 108 -6.57 -14.72 26.02
C ALA A 108 -5.55 -15.72 25.46
N LEU A 109 -4.95 -15.43 24.30
CA LEU A 109 -3.89 -16.22 23.68
C LEU A 109 -2.48 -15.90 24.23
N GLY A 110 -2.37 -14.99 25.21
CA GLY A 110 -1.09 -14.59 25.82
C GLY A 110 -0.26 -13.62 24.98
N GLY A 111 -0.85 -12.98 23.98
CA GLY A 111 -0.21 -11.94 23.16
C GLY A 111 -0.34 -10.54 23.77
N ASP A 112 0.30 -9.56 23.12
CA ASP A 112 0.23 -8.15 23.51
C ASP A 112 -0.97 -7.44 22.84
N PRO A 113 -2.02 -7.06 23.59
CA PRO A 113 -3.20 -6.40 23.03
C PRO A 113 -2.93 -4.99 22.48
N ASN A 114 -1.77 -4.40 22.73
CA ASN A 114 -1.40 -3.10 22.14
C ASN A 114 -0.91 -3.22 20.69
N LYS A 115 -0.82 -4.44 20.16
CA LYS A 115 -0.48 -4.71 18.74
C LYS A 115 -1.71 -4.86 17.84
N VAL A 116 -2.91 -4.68 18.39
CA VAL A 116 -4.18 -4.63 17.65
C VAL A 116 -4.53 -3.18 17.34
#